data_AF-A0A5B2TGY4-F1
#
_entry.id   AF-A0A5B2TGY4-F1
#
_cell.length_a   1.000
_cell.length_b   1.000
_cell.length_c   1.000
_cell.angle_alpha   90.00
_cell.angle_beta   90.00
_cell.angle_gamma   90.00
#
_symmetry.space_group_name_H-M   'P 1'
#
loop_
_entity.id
_entity.type
_entity.pdbx_description
1 polymer ?
#
loop_
_entity_poly.entity_id
_entity_poly.type
_entity_poly.pdbx_seq_one_letter_code
_entity_poly.pdbx_strand_id
1 'polypeptide(L)'
;MQLSDRITGSCLVALGGVTVYGALQQPGVPGQDVGPSVFPMVIGLGLMGCGSLVALRIGHSFEAPDDVVPPEPGEVVARPPRFAEWRAFLPPLLLLFYMLAVESLGFLLTAAAISLAVSFTMGARARLALPLAVLAPLGIHAIFVRLLRVPLPDGLLTLPW
;
A
#
# COMPACT_ATOMS: atom_id res chain seq x y z
N MET A 1 23.65 7.16 -6.20
CA MET A 1 23.97 7.83 -4.92
C MET A 1 22.97 7.31 -3.91
N GLN A 2 23.40 6.49 -2.95
CA GLN A 2 22.51 6.02 -1.88
C GLN A 2 22.28 7.20 -0.93
N LEU A 3 21.06 7.72 -0.86
CA LEU A 3 20.67 8.66 0.19
C LEU A 3 20.82 7.95 1.54
N SER A 4 21.43 8.61 2.52
CA SER A 4 21.57 8.04 3.86
C SER A 4 20.19 7.68 4.44
N ASP A 5 20.07 6.48 5.01
CA ASP A 5 18.84 6.01 5.69
C ASP A 5 18.29 7.04 6.68
N ARG A 6 19.18 7.78 7.34
CA ARG A 6 18.83 8.89 8.25
C ARG A 6 18.05 10.00 7.54
N ILE A 7 18.47 10.38 6.35
CA ILE A 7 17.84 11.45 5.56
C ILE A 7 16.48 10.96 5.07
N THR A 8 16.44 9.78 4.46
CA THR A 8 15.20 9.18 3.92
C THR A 8 14.18 8.96 5.03
N GLY A 9 14.60 8.35 6.15
CA GLY A 9 13.74 8.11 7.31
C GLY A 9 13.23 9.41 7.95
N SER A 10 14.11 10.42 8.12
CA SER A 10 13.70 11.74 8.64
C SER A 10 12.69 12.44 7.71
N CYS A 11 12.86 12.30 6.40
CA CYS A 11 11.91 12.82 5.42
C CYS A 11 10.54 12.15 5.55
N LEU A 12 10.49 10.82 5.73
CA LEU A 12 9.25 10.08 5.99
C LEU A 12 8.57 10.53 7.28
N VAL A 13 9.33 10.75 8.36
CA VAL A 13 8.79 11.27 9.62
C VAL A 13 8.19 12.65 9.44
N ALA A 14 8.90 13.55 8.75
CA ALA A 14 8.40 14.90 8.48
C ALA A 14 7.11 14.86 7.65
N LEU A 15 7.07 14.03 6.60
CA LEU A 15 5.88 13.86 5.75
C LEU A 15 4.70 13.31 6.55
N GLY A 16 4.93 12.29 7.38
CA GLY A 16 3.93 11.76 8.30
C GLY A 16 3.42 12.81 9.29
N GLY A 17 4.31 13.60 9.88
CA GLY A 17 3.94 14.71 10.77
C GLY A 17 3.06 15.76 10.09
N VAL A 18 3.38 16.15 8.85
CA VAL A 18 2.55 17.06 8.05
C VAL A 18 1.16 16.47 7.80
N THR A 19 1.08 15.18 7.47
CA THR A 19 -0.22 14.53 7.25
C THR A 19 -1.08 14.45 8.51
N VAL A 20 -0.47 14.18 9.68
CA VAL A 20 -1.18 14.20 10.98
C VAL A 20 -1.62 15.62 11.32
N TYR A 21 -0.76 16.61 11.13
CA TYR A 21 -1.12 18.01 11.34
C TYR A 21 -2.31 18.45 10.47
N GLY A 22 -2.33 18.03 9.20
CA GLY A 22 -3.49 18.22 8.33
C GLY A 22 -4.75 17.55 8.90
N ALA A 23 -4.64 16.29 9.33
CA ALA A 23 -5.74 15.53 9.92
C ALA A 23 -6.37 16.21 11.15
N LEU A 24 -5.56 16.83 12.00
CA LEU A 24 -6.03 17.50 13.22
C LEU A 24 -6.84 18.77 12.93
N GLN A 25 -6.70 19.36 11.75
CA GLN A 25 -7.46 20.53 11.34
C GLN A 25 -8.83 20.18 10.75
N GLN A 26 -9.11 18.90 10.46
CA GLN A 26 -10.41 18.48 9.97
C GLN A 26 -11.46 18.56 11.08
N PRO A 27 -12.58 19.29 10.88
CA PRO A 27 -13.69 19.28 11.83
C PRO A 27 -14.36 17.90 11.85
N GLY A 28 -14.84 17.50 13.02
CA GLY A 28 -15.65 16.29 13.18
C GLY A 28 -17.01 16.44 12.48
N VAL A 29 -17.56 15.32 11.98
CA VAL A 29 -18.89 15.28 11.36
C VAL A 29 -19.91 14.85 12.42
N PRO A 30 -20.92 15.67 12.75
CA PRO A 30 -21.95 15.30 13.72
C PRO A 30 -22.70 14.03 13.30
N GLY A 31 -22.88 13.08 14.23
CA GLY A 31 -23.61 11.83 13.97
C GLY A 31 -22.78 10.71 13.31
N GLN A 32 -21.46 10.89 13.17
CA GLN A 32 -20.53 9.90 12.64
C GLN A 32 -19.33 9.71 13.57
N ASP A 33 -19.18 8.51 14.13
CA ASP A 33 -18.12 8.19 15.09
C ASP A 33 -16.72 8.17 14.45
N VAL A 34 -16.65 7.83 13.15
CA VAL A 34 -15.40 7.79 12.38
C VAL A 34 -15.32 9.00 11.45
N GLY A 35 -14.62 10.03 11.91
CA GLY A 35 -14.47 11.29 11.17
C GLY A 35 -13.44 11.24 10.02
N PRO A 36 -13.40 12.30 9.19
CA PRO A 36 -12.53 12.38 8.01
C PRO A 36 -11.02 12.42 8.35
N SER A 37 -10.67 12.69 9.60
CA SER A 37 -9.27 12.74 10.07
C SER A 37 -8.64 11.35 10.29
N VAL A 38 -9.44 10.28 10.36
CA VAL A 38 -8.93 8.95 10.74
C VAL A 38 -7.96 8.38 9.70
N PHE A 39 -8.30 8.44 8.40
CA PHE A 39 -7.40 7.94 7.36
C PHE A 39 -6.07 8.70 7.30
N PRO A 40 -6.05 10.05 7.25
CA PRO A 40 -4.81 10.80 7.30
C PRO A 40 -4.01 10.55 8.58
N MET A 41 -4.66 10.40 9.74
CA MET A 41 -3.96 10.07 10.99
C MET A 41 -3.27 8.70 10.95
N VAL A 42 -3.96 7.65 10.51
CA VAL A 42 -3.38 6.29 10.44
C VAL A 42 -2.21 6.25 9.46
N ILE A 43 -2.37 6.85 8.27
CA ILE A 43 -1.30 6.93 7.27
C ILE A 43 -0.11 7.72 7.83
N GLY A 44 -0.37 8.89 8.43
CA GLY A 44 0.68 9.74 8.97
C GLY A 44 1.46 9.10 10.11
N LEU A 45 0.77 8.49 11.07
CA LEU A 45 1.40 7.75 12.16
C LEU A 45 2.19 6.54 11.65
N GLY A 46 1.67 5.83 10.65
CA GLY A 46 2.39 4.73 9.99
C GLY A 46 3.69 5.20 9.34
N LEU A 47 3.64 6.31 8.60
CA LEU A 47 4.82 6.93 7.98
C LEU A 47 5.84 7.40 9.03
N MET A 48 5.38 8.01 10.13
CA MET A 48 6.26 8.40 11.23
C MET A 48 6.92 7.19 11.89
N GLY A 49 6.17 6.11 12.12
CA GLY A 49 6.71 4.87 12.67
C GLY A 49 7.75 4.24 11.76
N CYS A 50 7.41 3.99 10.50
CA CYS A 50 8.32 3.43 9.51
C CYS A 50 9.54 4.32 9.27
N GLY A 51 9.34 5.63 9.12
CA GLY A 51 10.43 6.60 8.93
C GLY A 51 11.40 6.63 10.12
N SER A 52 10.87 6.50 11.34
CA SER A 52 11.69 6.43 12.56
C SER A 52 12.51 5.14 12.61
N LEU A 53 11.93 3.99 12.25
CA LEU A 53 12.64 2.72 12.15
C LEU A 53 13.79 2.81 11.14
N VAL A 54 13.53 3.39 9.96
CA VAL A 54 14.55 3.59 8.90
C VAL A 54 15.64 4.56 9.36
N ALA A 55 15.27 5.70 9.97
CA ALA A 55 16.24 6.70 10.43
C ALA A 55 17.16 6.17 11.53
N LEU A 56 16.63 5.31 12.41
CA LEU A 56 17.36 4.64 13.47
C LEU A 56 18.08 3.37 12.97
N ARG A 57 17.94 3.03 11.69
CA ARG A 57 18.51 1.82 11.07
C ARG A 57 18.06 0.52 11.75
N ILE A 58 16.88 0.54 12.38
CA ILE A 58 16.30 -0.64 13.04
C ILE A 58 15.90 -1.61 11.94
N GLY A 59 16.54 -2.78 11.92
CA GLY A 59 16.33 -3.81 10.91
C GLY A 59 17.40 -3.87 9.81
N HIS A 60 18.49 -3.10 9.92
CA HIS A 60 19.64 -3.22 9.01
C HIS A 60 20.22 -4.64 8.92
N SER A 61 20.05 -5.47 9.97
CA SER A 61 20.45 -6.88 9.95
C SER A 61 19.58 -7.77 9.05
N PHE A 62 18.40 -7.31 8.63
CA PHE A 62 17.52 -8.01 7.68
C PHE A 62 17.78 -7.59 6.24
N GLU A 63 18.60 -6.55 6.04
CA GLU A 63 19.03 -6.13 4.73
C GLU A 63 19.87 -7.27 4.16
N ALA A 64 19.45 -7.82 3.01
CA ALA A 64 20.27 -8.79 2.31
C ALA A 64 21.63 -8.12 2.05
N PRO A 65 22.76 -8.78 2.36
CA PRO A 65 24.05 -8.20 2.05
C PRO A 65 24.02 -7.83 0.56
N ASP A 66 24.27 -6.55 0.27
CA ASP A 66 24.73 -6.13 -1.05
C ASP A 66 26.09 -6.81 -1.21
N ASP A 67 26.07 -8.10 -1.54
CA ASP A 67 27.22 -8.87 -1.93
C ASP A 67 27.66 -8.33 -3.29
N VAL A 68 28.30 -7.16 -3.25
CA VAL A 68 29.35 -6.79 -4.18
C VAL A 68 30.57 -7.63 -3.81
N VAL A 69 30.40 -8.95 -3.78
CA VAL A 69 31.51 -9.88 -3.94
C VAL A 69 31.93 -9.70 -5.40
N PRO A 70 33.17 -9.29 -5.70
CA PRO A 70 33.64 -9.31 -7.08
C PRO A 70 33.42 -10.73 -7.58
N PRO A 71 32.68 -10.95 -8.68
CA PRO A 71 32.41 -12.30 -9.14
C PRO A 71 33.74 -13.02 -9.35
N GLU A 72 33.92 -14.14 -8.66
CA GLU A 72 34.99 -15.08 -8.95
C GLU A 72 34.90 -15.41 -10.46
N PRO A 73 36.03 -15.52 -11.18
CA PRO A 73 36.01 -15.76 -12.62
C PRO A 73 35.33 -17.10 -12.94
N GLY A 74 34.02 -17.05 -13.23
CA GLY A 74 33.17 -18.22 -13.47
C GLY A 74 31.78 -18.18 -12.82
N GLU A 75 31.52 -17.25 -11.89
CA GLU A 75 30.24 -17.18 -11.19
C GLU A 75 29.20 -16.36 -11.95
N VAL A 76 28.12 -17.02 -12.38
CA VAL A 76 26.99 -16.38 -13.07
C VAL A 76 26.15 -15.64 -12.04
N VAL A 77 26.49 -14.37 -11.79
CA VAL A 77 25.68 -13.47 -10.96
C VAL A 77 24.27 -13.42 -11.55
N ALA A 78 23.30 -13.94 -10.82
CA ALA A 78 21.89 -13.90 -11.20
C ALA A 78 21.42 -12.44 -11.24
N ARG A 79 21.52 -11.84 -12.43
CA ARG A 79 21.09 -10.46 -12.66
C ARG A 79 19.63 -10.34 -12.23
N PRO A 80 19.25 -9.35 -11.39
CA PRO A 80 17.85 -9.10 -11.12
C PRO A 80 17.13 -8.93 -12.47
N PRO A 81 15.93 -9.51 -12.66
CA PRO A 81 15.25 -9.48 -13.94
C PRO A 81 15.12 -8.03 -14.40
N ARG A 82 15.37 -7.78 -15.69
CA ARG A 82 15.45 -6.43 -16.32
C ARG A 82 14.22 -5.54 -16.10
N PHE A 83 13.14 -6.07 -15.51
CA PHE A 83 11.88 -5.39 -15.23
C PHE A 83 11.54 -5.30 -13.74
N ALA A 84 12.46 -5.65 -12.84
CA ALA A 84 12.22 -5.52 -11.39
C ALA A 84 11.92 -4.07 -11.00
N GLU A 85 12.60 -3.10 -11.60
CA GLU A 85 12.39 -1.67 -11.33
C GLU A 85 11.04 -1.15 -11.82
N TRP A 86 10.44 -1.80 -12.83
CA TRP A 86 9.12 -1.41 -13.34
C TRP A 86 8.01 -1.69 -12.33
N ARG A 87 8.25 -2.60 -11.37
CA ARG A 87 7.32 -2.86 -10.27
C ARG A 87 7.11 -1.64 -9.37
N ALA A 88 8.05 -0.69 -9.34
CA ALA A 88 7.89 0.58 -8.61
C ALA A 88 6.74 1.44 -9.18
N PHE A 89 6.43 1.29 -10.48
CA PHE A 89 5.31 1.98 -11.11
C PHE A 89 3.97 1.27 -10.92
N LEU A 90 3.97 0.08 -10.30
CA LEU A 90 2.75 -0.69 -10.12
C LEU A 90 1.72 0.05 -9.24
N PRO A 91 2.04 0.62 -8.06
CA PRO A 91 1.06 1.35 -7.26
C PRO A 91 0.38 2.52 -7.98
N PRO A 92 1.09 3.47 -8.64
CA PRO A 92 0.42 4.54 -9.37
C PRO A 92 -0.38 4.03 -10.58
N LEU A 93 0.09 2.98 -11.26
CA LEU A 93 -0.66 2.36 -12.35
C LEU A 93 -1.98 1.74 -11.87
N LEU A 94 -1.96 1.04 -10.73
CA LEU A 94 -3.16 0.44 -10.14
C LEU A 94 -4.13 1.49 -9.62
N LEU A 95 -3.63 2.64 -9.13
CA LEU A 95 -4.48 3.79 -8.79
C LEU A 95 -5.16 4.38 -10.02
N LEU A 96 -4.43 4.53 -11.13
CA LEU A 96 -5.01 4.99 -12.39
C LEU A 96 -6.06 3.99 -12.91
N PHE A 97 -5.77 2.69 -12.85
CA PHE A 97 -6.73 1.65 -13.17
C PHE A 97 -7.98 1.74 -12.29
N TYR A 98 -7.83 1.91 -10.97
CA TYR A 98 -8.96 2.08 -10.06
C TYR A 98 -9.83 3.27 -10.48
N MET A 99 -9.22 4.43 -10.72
CA MET A 99 -9.93 5.66 -11.10
C MET A 99 -10.78 5.46 -12.36
N LEU A 100 -10.28 4.70 -13.34
CA LEU A 100 -10.95 4.50 -14.63
C LEU A 100 -11.97 3.35 -14.60
N ALA A 101 -11.71 2.30 -13.83
CA ALA A 101 -12.48 1.06 -13.90
C ALA A 101 -13.55 0.94 -12.81
N VAL A 102 -13.41 1.61 -11.67
CA VAL A 102 -14.26 1.37 -10.50
C VAL A 102 -15.73 1.73 -10.73
N GLU A 103 -16.02 2.77 -11.51
CA GLU A 103 -17.40 3.14 -11.83
C GLU A 103 -18.10 2.10 -12.70
N SER A 104 -17.34 1.45 -13.59
CA SER A 104 -17.88 0.42 -14.50
C SER A 104 -17.96 -0.95 -13.83
N LEU A 105 -16.86 -1.39 -13.22
CA LEU A 105 -16.74 -2.75 -12.65
C LEU A 105 -17.32 -2.85 -11.22
N GLY A 106 -17.37 -1.74 -10.50
CA GLY A 106 -17.71 -1.70 -9.08
C GLY A 106 -16.49 -1.94 -8.19
N PHE A 107 -16.63 -1.59 -6.91
CA PHE A 107 -15.55 -1.67 -5.94
C PHE A 107 -15.01 -3.10 -5.78
N LEU A 108 -15.89 -4.09 -5.68
CA LEU A 108 -15.48 -5.47 -5.37
C LEU A 108 -14.61 -6.09 -6.45
N LEU A 109 -15.02 -6.00 -7.71
CA LEU A 109 -14.24 -6.53 -8.84
C LEU A 109 -12.92 -5.76 -9.00
N THR A 110 -12.97 -4.44 -8.89
CA THR A 110 -11.79 -3.58 -9.06
C THR A 110 -10.76 -3.85 -7.95
N ALA A 111 -11.21 -3.90 -6.70
CA ALA A 111 -10.35 -4.19 -5.56
C ALA A 111 -9.82 -5.64 -5.58
N ALA A 112 -10.60 -6.61 -6.04
CA ALA A 112 -10.14 -7.98 -6.23
C ALA A 112 -9.02 -8.06 -7.29
N ALA A 113 -9.21 -7.39 -8.44
CA ALA A 113 -8.20 -7.33 -9.50
C ALA A 113 -6.90 -6.67 -9.02
N ILE A 114 -7.00 -5.54 -8.31
CA ILE A 114 -5.85 -4.86 -7.70
C ILE A 114 -5.15 -5.78 -6.69
N SER A 115 -5.91 -6.46 -5.82
CA SER A 115 -5.37 -7.37 -4.81
C SER A 115 -4.62 -8.54 -5.45
N LEU A 116 -5.14 -9.13 -6.52
CA LEU A 116 -4.45 -10.18 -7.29
C LEU A 116 -3.18 -9.65 -7.96
N ALA A 117 -3.26 -8.48 -8.60
CA ALA A 117 -2.11 -7.87 -9.27
C ALA A 117 -0.97 -7.63 -8.28
N VAL A 118 -1.25 -7.05 -7.12
CA VAL A 118 -0.25 -6.86 -6.04
C VAL A 118 0.26 -8.21 -5.52
N SER A 119 -0.64 -9.15 -5.22
CA SER A 119 -0.25 -10.45 -4.67
C SER A 119 0.70 -11.21 -5.60
N PHE A 120 0.38 -11.31 -6.89
CA PHE A 120 1.21 -12.02 -7.85
C PHE A 120 2.50 -11.28 -8.18
N THR A 121 2.48 -9.95 -8.25
CA THR A 121 3.72 -9.17 -8.45
C THR A 121 4.65 -9.25 -7.24
N MET A 122 4.13 -9.50 -6.03
CA MET A 122 4.93 -9.82 -4.85
C MET A 122 5.34 -11.30 -4.74
N GLY A 123 4.93 -12.15 -5.69
CA GLY A 123 5.31 -13.57 -5.72
C GLY A 123 4.46 -14.47 -4.83
N ALA A 124 3.26 -14.03 -4.39
CA ALA A 124 2.36 -14.85 -3.60
C ALA A 124 1.85 -16.06 -4.41
N ARG A 125 1.73 -17.21 -3.74
CA ARG A 125 1.15 -18.42 -4.34
C ARG A 125 -0.34 -18.20 -4.61
N ALA A 126 -0.86 -18.72 -5.73
CA ALA A 126 -2.28 -18.60 -6.09
C ALA A 126 -3.25 -19.07 -4.98
N ARG A 127 -2.85 -20.08 -4.22
CA ARG A 127 -3.61 -20.60 -3.06
C ARG A 127 -3.85 -19.55 -1.96
N LEU A 128 -2.96 -18.56 -1.81
CA LEU A 128 -3.10 -17.46 -0.86
C LEU A 128 -3.67 -16.21 -1.55
N ALA A 129 -3.25 -15.93 -2.79
CA ALA A 129 -3.68 -14.74 -3.53
C ALA A 129 -5.18 -14.75 -3.84
N LEU A 130 -5.74 -15.89 -4.26
CA LEU A 130 -7.16 -16.02 -4.59
C LEU A 130 -8.09 -15.77 -3.38
N PRO A 131 -7.95 -16.45 -2.24
CA PRO A 131 -8.81 -16.17 -1.09
C PRO A 131 -8.60 -14.76 -0.57
N LEU A 132 -7.36 -14.23 -0.58
CA LEU A 132 -7.09 -12.86 -0.16
C LEU A 132 -7.83 -11.84 -1.05
N ALA A 133 -7.79 -12.03 -2.37
CA ALA A 133 -8.44 -11.15 -3.33
C ALA A 133 -9.97 -11.20 -3.31
N VAL A 134 -10.56 -12.20 -2.64
CA VAL A 134 -12.01 -12.25 -2.42
C VAL A 134 -12.35 -11.70 -1.04
N LEU A 135 -11.68 -12.20 0.00
CA LEU A 135 -11.99 -11.87 1.39
C LEU A 135 -11.64 -10.43 1.74
N ALA A 136 -10.51 -9.90 1.26
CA ALA A 136 -10.10 -8.54 1.58
C ALA A 136 -11.07 -7.49 1.00
N PRO A 137 -11.45 -7.52 -0.29
CA PRO A 137 -12.46 -6.60 -0.81
C PRO A 137 -13.81 -6.70 -0.12
N LEU A 138 -14.28 -7.91 0.20
CA LEU A 138 -15.54 -8.10 0.94
C LEU A 138 -15.47 -7.49 2.34
N GLY A 139 -14.36 -7.71 3.06
CA GLY A 139 -14.13 -7.14 4.38
C GLY A 139 -14.06 -5.61 4.33
N ILE A 140 -13.32 -5.05 3.38
CA ILE A 140 -13.22 -3.59 3.20
C ILE A 140 -14.59 -3.00 2.82
N HIS A 141 -15.32 -3.64 1.90
CA HIS A 141 -16.67 -3.21 1.52
C HIS A 141 -17.60 -3.17 2.74
N ALA A 142 -17.59 -4.23 3.55
CA ALA A 142 -18.39 -4.30 4.77
C ALA A 142 -18.00 -3.21 5.79
N ILE A 143 -16.70 -2.92 5.95
CA ILE A 143 -16.22 -1.82 6.80
C ILE A 143 -16.74 -0.48 6.27
N PHE A 144 -16.61 -0.21 4.97
CA PHE A 144 -17.02 1.07 4.41
C PHE A 144 -18.53 1.30 4.50
N VAL A 145 -19.33 0.29 4.18
CA VAL A 145 -20.78 0.40 4.21
C VAL A 145 -21.31 0.40 5.66
N ARG A 146 -20.82 -0.48 6.53
CA ARG A 146 -21.39 -0.66 7.89
C ARG A 146 -20.73 0.20 8.95
N LEU A 147 -19.40 0.33 8.93
CA LEU A 147 -18.65 1.09 9.93
C LEU A 147 -18.52 2.55 9.52
N LEU A 148 -18.15 2.82 8.27
CA LEU A 148 -17.89 4.19 7.81
C LEU A 148 -19.11 4.88 7.20
N ARG A 149 -20.18 4.13 6.88
CA ARG A 149 -21.40 4.61 6.22
C ARG A 149 -21.13 5.35 4.90
N VAL A 150 -20.08 4.94 4.19
CA VAL A 150 -19.70 5.48 2.88
C VAL A 150 -20.16 4.52 1.80
N PRO A 151 -21.05 4.93 0.88
CA PRO A 151 -21.46 4.08 -0.23
C PRO A 151 -20.28 3.89 -1.20
N LEU A 152 -20.05 2.65 -1.60
CA LEU A 152 -19.05 2.28 -2.60
C LEU A 152 -19.75 2.03 -3.95
N PRO A 153 -19.06 2.21 -5.09
CA PRO A 153 -19.65 1.91 -6.40
C PRO A 153 -20.00 0.43 -6.51
N ASP A 154 -21.28 0.11 -6.75
CA ASP A 154 -21.74 -1.27 -6.93
C ASP A 154 -21.29 -1.85 -8.29
N GLY A 155 -21.27 -1.00 -9.32
CA GLY A 155 -20.90 -1.39 -10.69
C GLY A 155 -21.66 -2.61 -11.20
N LEU A 156 -20.93 -3.63 -11.69
CA LEU A 156 -21.53 -4.84 -12.27
C LEU A 156 -22.05 -5.84 -11.22
N LEU A 157 -21.50 -5.80 -10.00
CA LEU A 157 -21.90 -6.71 -8.92
C LEU A 157 -22.69 -5.93 -7.89
N THR A 158 -24.00 -5.80 -8.13
CA THR A 158 -24.93 -5.29 -7.14
C THR A 158 -25.17 -6.36 -6.08
N LEU A 159 -24.73 -6.10 -4.86
CA LEU A 159 -25.01 -6.97 -3.71
C LEU A 159 -26.28 -6.47 -3.00
N PRO A 160 -27.23 -7.35 -2.65
CA PRO A 160 -28.53 -6.94 -2.12
C PRO A 160 -28.56 -6.63 -0.60
N TRP A 161 -27.41 -6.35 0.05
CA TRP A 161 -27.27 -6.31 1.51
C TRP A 161 -26.41 -5.15 2.03
#